data_AF-A0A1R0Y033-F1
#
_entry.id   AF-A0A1R0Y033-F1
#
_cell.length_a   1.000
_cell.length_b   1.000
_cell.length_c   1.000
_cell.angle_alpha   90.00
_cell.angle_beta   90.00
_cell.angle_gamma   90.00
#
_symmetry.space_group_name_H-M   'P 1'
#
loop_
_entity.id
_entity.type
_entity.pdbx_description
1 polymer ?
#
loop_
_entity_poly.entity_id
_entity_poly.type
_entity_poly.pdbx_seq_one_letter_code
_entity_poly.pdbx_strand_id
1 'polypeptide(L)'
;MEDLINQASWGQNMMSVKRKLIEYKKKGLLFFEEDLSVIASHKKIEVYLYSQPSPKTKINAFPVPGEYFAHHYSNNWVDQEQILRSCFEKYYSQEINDGVGFSHYKNYIGEEFVWFYVRSEGSEINNE
;
A
#
# COMPACT_ATOMS: atom_id res chain seq x y z
N MET A 1 5.15 -19.28 4.82
CA MET A 1 4.33 -18.09 4.48
C MET A 1 3.15 -18.43 3.56
N GLU A 2 2.98 -19.68 3.12
CA GLU A 2 1.71 -20.16 2.56
C GLU A 2 0.60 -20.30 3.63
N ASP A 3 0.97 -20.33 4.91
CA ASP A 3 0.06 -20.62 6.02
C ASP A 3 -0.92 -19.50 6.38
N LEU A 4 -0.60 -18.22 6.16
CA LEU A 4 -1.50 -17.11 6.54
C LEU A 4 -2.72 -17.01 5.62
N ILE A 5 -2.56 -17.39 4.35
CA ILE A 5 -3.64 -17.41 3.36
C ILE A 5 -4.37 -18.76 3.42
N ASN A 6 -3.65 -19.87 3.65
CA ASN A 6 -4.27 -21.20 3.76
C ASN A 6 -5.08 -21.40 5.05
N GLN A 7 -4.75 -20.74 6.16
CA GLN A 7 -5.59 -20.76 7.38
C GLN A 7 -6.93 -20.01 7.23
N ALA A 8 -7.14 -19.25 6.15
CA ALA A 8 -8.41 -18.59 5.86
C ALA A 8 -9.44 -19.50 5.17
N SER A 9 -9.00 -20.66 4.64
CA SER A 9 -9.87 -21.77 4.26
C SER A 9 -9.86 -22.75 5.42
N TRP A 10 -10.90 -23.01 6.21
CA TRP A 10 -12.30 -23.27 5.93
C TRP A 10 -13.10 -22.84 7.16
N GLY A 11 -14.05 -21.89 7.03
CA GLY A 11 -15.01 -21.57 8.10
C GLY A 11 -14.91 -20.19 8.76
N GLN A 12 -14.05 -19.28 8.29
CA GLN A 12 -14.05 -17.89 8.76
C GLN A 12 -15.23 -17.11 8.13
N ASN A 13 -16.09 -16.52 8.97
CA ASN A 13 -17.14 -15.60 8.51
C ASN A 13 -16.47 -14.40 7.79
N MET A 14 -17.01 -13.95 6.65
CA MET A 14 -16.56 -12.76 5.92
C MET A 14 -16.26 -11.57 6.83
N MET A 15 -17.04 -11.38 7.90
CA MET A 15 -16.82 -10.33 8.90
C MET A 15 -15.51 -10.48 9.68
N SER A 16 -15.09 -11.71 10.01
CA SER A 16 -13.81 -11.92 10.71
C SER A 16 -12.63 -11.67 9.78
N VAL A 17 -12.75 -12.03 8.49
CA VAL A 17 -11.74 -11.71 7.47
C VAL A 17 -11.60 -10.21 7.29
N LYS A 18 -12.72 -9.48 7.09
CA LYS A 18 -12.72 -8.02 6.98
C LYS A 18 -12.08 -7.36 8.20
N ARG A 19 -12.41 -7.84 9.41
CA ARG A 19 -11.81 -7.32 10.66
C ARG A 19 -10.30 -7.50 10.69
N LYS A 20 -9.80 -8.70 10.38
CA LYS A 20 -8.35 -8.98 10.31
C LYS A 20 -7.64 -8.09 9.29
N LEU A 21 -8.24 -7.90 8.12
CA LEU A 21 -7.69 -7.01 7.08
C LEU A 21 -7.62 -5.55 7.57
N ILE A 22 -8.65 -5.07 8.27
CA ILE A 22 -8.65 -3.72 8.88
C ILE A 22 -7.56 -3.61 9.94
N GLU A 23 -7.39 -4.63 10.80
CA GLU A 23 -6.35 -4.66 11.82
C GLU A 23 -4.93 -4.62 11.20
N TYR A 24 -4.69 -5.42 10.16
CA TYR A 24 -3.41 -5.38 9.45
C TYR A 24 -3.18 -4.06 8.70
N LYS A 25 -4.23 -3.46 8.13
CA LYS A 25 -4.15 -2.13 7.52
C LYS A 25 -3.79 -1.07 8.56
N LYS A 26 -4.42 -1.06 9.74
CA LYS A 26 -4.08 -0.15 10.84
C LYS A 26 -2.62 -0.24 11.27
N LYS A 27 -2.05 -1.44 11.28
CA LYS A 27 -0.62 -1.63 11.55
C LYS A 27 0.29 -1.17 10.40
N GLY A 28 -0.25 -0.98 9.20
CA GLY A 28 0.54 -0.72 8.01
C GLY A 28 1.19 -1.98 7.41
N LEU A 29 0.80 -3.19 7.84
CA LEU A 29 1.35 -4.44 7.29
C LEU A 29 0.76 -4.78 5.90
N LEU A 30 -0.39 -4.21 5.58
CA LEU A 30 -0.94 -4.26 4.24
C LEU A 30 -1.67 -2.95 3.93
N PHE A 31 -1.93 -2.72 2.65
CA PHE A 31 -2.70 -1.61 2.18
C PHE A 31 -3.67 -2.03 1.08
N PHE A 32 -4.81 -1.36 1.04
CA PHE A 32 -5.81 -1.40 -0.03
C PHE A 32 -6.49 -0.04 0.01
N GLU A 33 -6.85 0.52 -1.15
CA GLU A 33 -7.41 1.88 -1.19
C GLU A 33 -8.84 1.92 -0.66
N GLU A 34 -9.60 0.86 -0.90
CA GLU A 34 -11.04 0.81 -0.71
C GLU A 34 -11.45 0.74 0.76
N ASP A 35 -12.70 1.14 1.02
CA ASP A 35 -13.33 0.95 2.32
C ASP A 35 -14.04 -0.43 2.38
N LEU A 36 -13.49 -1.36 3.17
CA LEU A 36 -14.03 -2.71 3.32
C LEU A 36 -15.45 -2.75 3.89
N SER A 37 -15.91 -1.68 4.57
CA SER A 37 -17.27 -1.62 5.13
C SER A 37 -18.34 -1.61 4.04
N VAL A 38 -18.03 -0.99 2.88
CA VAL A 38 -18.96 -0.83 1.75
C VAL A 38 -18.68 -1.77 0.58
N ILE A 39 -17.60 -2.56 0.64
CA ILE A 39 -17.25 -3.48 -0.44
C ILE A 39 -18.23 -4.67 -0.49
N ALA A 40 -18.85 -4.81 -1.67
CA ALA A 40 -19.65 -5.96 -2.05
C ALA A 40 -18.79 -7.23 -2.14
N SER A 41 -19.36 -8.37 -1.77
CA SER A 41 -18.66 -9.66 -1.67
C SER A 41 -18.02 -10.16 -2.97
N HIS A 42 -18.49 -9.70 -4.13
CA HIS A 42 -18.00 -10.11 -5.45
C HIS A 42 -16.94 -9.15 -6.01
N LYS A 43 -16.70 -8.00 -5.37
CA LYS A 43 -15.72 -7.03 -5.86
C LYS A 43 -14.31 -7.48 -5.48
N LYS A 44 -13.45 -7.58 -6.48
CA LYS A 44 -12.01 -7.78 -6.27
C LYS A 44 -11.40 -6.49 -5.74
N ILE A 45 -10.54 -6.62 -4.74
CA ILE A 45 -9.75 -5.52 -4.19
C ILE A 45 -8.27 -5.77 -4.45
N GLU A 46 -7.52 -4.70 -4.61
CA GLU A 46 -6.08 -4.77 -4.74
C GLU A 46 -5.44 -4.62 -3.36
N VAL A 47 -4.65 -5.63 -2.96
CA VAL A 47 -3.99 -5.64 -1.64
C VAL A 47 -2.49 -5.66 -1.83
N TYR A 48 -1.82 -4.69 -1.22
CA TYR A 48 -0.38 -4.54 -1.16
C TYR A 48 0.12 -5.04 0.19
N LEU A 49 1.19 -5.83 0.20
CA LEU A 49 1.81 -6.35 1.43
C LEU A 49 3.09 -5.59 1.71
N TYR A 50 3.38 -5.27 2.96
CA TYR A 50 4.57 -4.45 3.29
C TYR A 50 5.91 -5.11 2.88
N SER A 51 5.96 -6.45 2.89
CA SER A 51 7.20 -7.20 2.69
C SER A 51 7.65 -7.27 1.24
N GLN A 52 6.70 -7.35 0.30
CA GLN A 52 6.95 -7.43 -1.12
C GLN A 52 5.68 -7.12 -1.92
N PRO A 53 5.82 -6.58 -3.15
CA PRO A 53 4.71 -6.45 -4.08
C PRO A 53 4.19 -7.83 -4.46
N SER A 54 2.89 -7.91 -4.74
CA SER A 54 2.33 -9.09 -5.37
C SER A 54 2.69 -9.08 -6.86
N PRO A 55 2.94 -10.24 -7.50
CA PRO A 55 3.14 -10.29 -8.95
C PRO A 55 1.97 -9.71 -9.77
N LYS A 56 0.80 -9.54 -9.14
CA LYS A 56 -0.43 -9.03 -9.75
C LYS A 56 -0.77 -7.58 -9.35
N THR A 57 0.00 -6.96 -8.45
CA THR A 57 -0.27 -5.58 -8.02
C THR A 57 0.37 -4.58 -8.99
N LYS A 58 -0.39 -3.54 -9.30
CA LYS A 58 0.06 -2.34 -10.01
C LYS A 58 1.11 -1.60 -9.19
N ILE A 59 1.88 -0.75 -9.88
CA ILE A 59 2.84 0.15 -9.24
C ILE A 59 2.09 1.40 -8.73
N ASN A 60 1.27 1.20 -7.70
CA ASN A 60 0.36 2.25 -7.21
C ASN A 60 0.54 2.56 -5.73
N ALA A 61 1.15 1.66 -4.95
CA ALA A 61 1.31 1.85 -3.53
C ALA A 61 2.55 1.13 -2.99
N PHE A 62 3.33 1.80 -2.14
CA PHE A 62 4.51 1.24 -1.52
C PHE A 62 4.62 1.64 -0.04
N PRO A 63 5.18 0.76 0.81
CA PRO A 63 5.36 1.02 2.23
C PRO A 63 6.67 1.79 2.49
N VAL A 64 6.62 2.65 3.49
CA VAL A 64 7.78 3.34 4.07
C VAL A 64 7.79 3.04 5.57
N PRO A 65 8.88 2.50 6.14
CA PRO A 65 9.00 2.28 7.58
C PRO A 65 8.67 3.55 8.37
N GLY A 66 7.81 3.45 9.38
CA GLY A 66 7.36 4.59 10.20
C GLY A 66 8.50 5.30 10.94
N GLU A 67 9.63 4.61 11.14
CA GLU A 67 10.86 5.13 11.72
C GLU A 67 11.35 6.38 11.00
N TYR A 68 11.28 6.39 9.66
CA TYR A 68 11.66 7.52 8.81
C TYR A 68 10.77 8.75 9.04
N PHE A 69 9.54 8.57 9.52
CA PHE A 69 8.63 9.66 9.86
C PHE A 69 8.81 10.14 11.30
N ALA A 70 9.08 9.23 12.22
CA ALA A 70 9.25 9.57 13.63
C ALA A 70 10.52 10.38 13.90
N HIS A 71 11.57 10.17 13.09
CA HIS A 71 12.91 10.74 13.29
C HIS A 71 13.22 11.91 12.34
N HIS A 72 12.27 12.84 12.16
CA HIS A 72 12.35 13.95 11.21
C HIS A 72 11.96 13.55 9.78
N TYR A 73 10.67 13.75 9.46
CA TYR A 73 10.35 14.32 8.16
C TYR A 73 11.12 15.65 8.06
N SER A 74 12.29 15.63 7.41
CA SER A 74 13.17 16.80 7.36
C SER A 74 12.40 17.96 6.73
N ASN A 75 12.70 19.21 7.08
CA ASN A 75 12.08 20.35 6.38
C ASN A 75 12.57 20.48 4.91
N ASN A 76 13.37 19.51 4.43
CA ASN A 76 13.94 19.49 3.10
C ASN A 76 13.24 18.43 2.24
N TRP A 77 12.48 18.90 1.26
CA TRP A 77 11.78 18.06 0.30
C TRP A 77 12.71 17.10 -0.46
N VAL A 78 13.95 17.51 -0.75
CA VAL A 78 14.92 16.69 -1.51
C VAL A 78 15.29 15.41 -0.76
N ASP A 79 15.52 15.52 0.55
CA ASP A 79 15.90 14.36 1.38
C ASP A 79 14.71 13.40 1.52
N GLN A 80 13.49 13.95 1.66
CA GLN A 80 12.27 13.15 1.67
C GLN A 80 12.11 12.39 0.36
N GLU A 81 12.26 13.06 -0.78
CA GLU A 81 12.14 12.46 -2.10
C GLU A 81 13.15 11.31 -2.30
N GLN A 82 14.38 11.46 -1.80
CA GLN A 82 15.38 10.41 -1.85
C GLN A 82 15.02 9.20 -0.99
N ILE A 83 14.47 9.40 0.21
CA ILE A 83 13.98 8.31 1.07
C ILE A 83 12.83 7.57 0.38
N LEU A 84 11.86 8.31 -0.18
CA LEU A 84 10.72 7.72 -0.89
C LEU A 84 11.16 6.93 -2.11
N ARG A 85 12.12 7.47 -2.88
CA ARG A 85 12.76 6.78 -4.00
C ARG A 85 13.37 5.46 -3.55
N SER A 86 14.23 5.49 -2.53
CA SER A 86 14.89 4.29 -2.04
C SER A 86 13.89 3.22 -1.55
N CYS A 87 12.83 3.64 -0.84
CA CYS A 87 11.78 2.71 -0.40
C CYS A 87 11.01 2.10 -1.57
N PHE A 88 10.64 2.92 -2.56
CA PHE A 88 9.95 2.48 -3.77
C PHE A 88 10.78 1.47 -4.56
N GLU A 89 12.04 1.80 -4.83
CA GLU A 89 12.93 0.98 -5.65
C GLU A 89 13.23 -0.36 -4.97
N LYS A 90 13.45 -0.32 -3.65
CA LYS A 90 13.60 -1.53 -2.84
C LYS A 90 12.33 -2.39 -2.85
N TYR A 91 11.16 -1.76 -2.71
CA TYR A 91 9.90 -2.49 -2.66
C TYR A 91 9.61 -3.18 -4.00
N TYR A 92 9.70 -2.44 -5.11
CA TYR A 92 9.40 -2.99 -6.43
C TYR A 92 10.57 -3.70 -7.11
N SER A 93 11.77 -3.66 -6.52
CA SER A 93 13.00 -4.19 -7.14
C SER A 93 13.25 -3.61 -8.54
N GLN A 94 12.94 -2.33 -8.73
CA GLN A 94 13.07 -1.60 -9.98
C GLN A 94 13.61 -0.20 -9.71
N GLU A 95 14.48 0.32 -10.56
CA GLU A 95 14.88 1.72 -10.51
C GLU A 95 13.75 2.61 -11.02
N ILE A 96 13.57 3.78 -10.42
CA ILE A 96 12.60 4.77 -10.87
C ILE A 96 13.32 5.82 -11.72
N ASN A 97 12.74 6.18 -12.87
CA ASN A 97 13.34 7.23 -13.70
C ASN A 97 13.40 8.56 -12.93
N ASP A 98 14.45 9.34 -13.14
CA ASP A 98 14.70 10.61 -12.44
C ASP A 98 13.56 11.64 -12.55
N GLY A 99 12.65 11.49 -13.53
CA GLY A 99 11.49 12.36 -13.71
C GLY A 99 10.23 11.99 -12.93
N VAL A 100 10.19 10.87 -12.20
CA VAL A 100 9.02 10.48 -11.40
C VAL A 100 9.13 11.07 -9.99
N GLY A 101 8.34 12.11 -9.74
CA GLY A 101 8.25 12.76 -8.43
C GLY A 101 7.10 12.20 -7.57
N PHE A 102 7.31 12.08 -6.26
CA PHE A 102 6.30 11.54 -5.32
C PHE A 102 5.26 12.56 -4.84
N SER A 103 5.26 13.78 -5.39
CA SER A 103 4.38 14.88 -4.97
C SER A 103 2.87 14.61 -5.13
N HIS A 104 2.50 13.68 -6.03
CA HIS A 104 1.11 13.30 -6.28
C HIS A 104 0.65 12.10 -5.44
N TYR A 105 1.55 11.48 -4.67
CA TYR A 105 1.21 10.38 -3.78
C TYR A 105 0.51 10.91 -2.52
N LYS A 106 -0.56 10.23 -2.12
CA LYS A 106 -1.18 10.39 -0.81
C LYS A 106 -0.52 9.45 0.18
N ASN A 107 -0.71 9.71 1.47
CA ASN A 107 -0.24 8.81 2.50
C ASN A 107 -1.39 8.21 3.33
N TYR A 108 -1.16 6.99 3.80
CA TYR A 108 -1.95 6.34 4.84
C TYR A 108 -0.99 5.97 5.97
N ILE A 109 -1.24 6.49 7.17
CA ILE A 109 -0.37 6.30 8.33
C ILE A 109 -0.83 5.06 9.09
N GLY A 110 -0.02 4.00 9.06
CA GLY A 110 -0.15 2.85 9.95
C GLY A 110 0.82 2.93 11.14
N GLU A 111 0.65 2.02 12.09
CA GLU A 111 1.50 1.95 13.30
C GLU A 111 2.98 1.66 12.99
N GLU A 112 3.24 0.73 12.06
CA GLU A 112 4.60 0.29 11.71
C GLU A 112 5.08 0.87 10.38
N PHE A 113 4.17 1.10 9.43
CA PHE A 113 4.49 1.61 8.08
C PHE A 113 3.53 2.71 7.65
N VAL A 114 4.07 3.70 6.95
CA VAL A 114 3.31 4.69 6.21
C VAL A 114 3.25 4.25 4.74
N TRP A 115 2.05 4.15 4.19
CA TRP A 115 1.84 3.77 2.81
C TRP A 115 1.71 5.00 1.93
N PHE A 116 2.56 5.10 0.91
CA PHE A 116 2.41 6.07 -0.15
C PHE A 116 1.64 5.44 -1.29
N TYR A 117 0.59 6.11 -1.77
CA TYR A 117 -0.22 5.60 -2.86
C TYR A 117 -0.77 6.67 -3.79
N VAL A 118 -0.93 6.33 -5.06
CA VAL A 118 -1.72 7.11 -6.02
C VAL A 118 -3.15 6.62 -5.94
N ARG A 119 -4.13 7.52 -5.95
CA ARG A 119 -5.53 7.09 -6.05
C ARG A 119 -5.70 6.34 -7.36
N SER A 120 -6.37 5.21 -7.31
CA SER A 120 -6.94 4.56 -8.47
C SER A 120 -8.09 5.44 -8.95
N GLU A 121 -7.80 6.61 -9.52
CA GLU A 121 -8.80 7.33 -10.29
C GLU A 121 -9.28 6.36 -11.36
N GLY A 122 -10.59 6.15 -11.41
CA GLY A 122 -11.20 5.29 -12.42
C GLY A 122 -10.69 5.76 -13.77
N SER A 123 -9.78 4.99 -14.36
CA SER A 123 -9.31 5.16 -15.71
C SER A 123 -10.47 4.80 -16.65
N GLU A 124 -11.47 5.67 -16.71
CA GLU A 124 -12.15 5.98 -17.95
C GLU A 124 -11.27 7.02 -18.64
N ILE A 125 -10.24 6.53 -19.33
CA ILE A 125 -9.67 7.30 -20.43
C ILE A 125 -10.77 7.34 -21.47
N ASN A 126 -11.45 8.48 -21.54
CA ASN A 126 -12.25 8.83 -22.71
C ASN A 126 -11.29 8.85 -23.90
N ASN A 127 -11.47 7.90 -24.83
CA ASN A 127 -10.94 8.02 -26.17
C ASN A 127 -11.75 9.12 -26.87
N GLU A 128 -11.17 10.31 -26.98
CA GLU A 128 -11.46 11.25 -28.06
C GLU A 128 -10.18 11.50 -28.86
#